data_AF-A0A936Q4I2-F1
#
_entry.id   AF-A0A936Q4I2-F1
#
_cell.length_a   1.000
_cell.length_b   1.000
_cell.length_c   1.000
_cell.angle_alpha   90.00
_cell.angle_beta   90.00
_cell.angle_gamma   90.00
#
_symmetry.space_group_name_H-M   'P 1'
#
loop_
_entity.id
_entity.type
_entity.pdbx_description
1 polymer ?
#
loop_
_entity_poly.entity_id
_entity_poly.type
_entity_poly.pdbx_seq_one_letter_code
_entity_poly.pdbx_strand_id
1 'polypeptide(L)'
;MAARSRWLLAALSCLLSANAYAVDPPAKAGEILITELLAEPKQVADYYGEWFELVNVSGRTLDLNGVSIRDKDGEEIQISTSAPTNVRYFAAGDRLVFGVWSDTNVNGNINLDLVYDFTNFKLDKTGDEIYVYYGALLIDAVVWDSTWGLTDGYATQLSPTVTSEWANGLDVNWCDASTFISPKGIYGTPGAENTACPGDGVDTDGDGFTPSEGDCDDGDAYVNPGTIDGGDASERFGALDDDADCDGVRDDGLTDDDGDGWTETEGDCDDEDEFVGPTSSEGRVANAIDDDCDCYIDDLDLDGDGATELAADRYDPGIFSTVSDPSEGFCADPALGDCDDADDTIFPGASEIPYDQIDNDCDGADLCDADGDGHDALICSGDDCDDEDAEIHPGLPDAEAEIDGKDNDCDGVIDVYDQDGDGFGMYEGDCDDLNPEVSPDAAELCGDTLDNNCDGLYNEDCAEDALGGGAKGSSLLCGPALPAAGGLAWALAAAFGLARRRRQETR
;
A
#
# COMPACT_ATOMS: atom_id res chain seq x y z
N MET A 1 39.13 -11.64 50.09
CA MET A 1 38.06 -12.57 49.65
C MET A 1 36.76 -11.79 49.69
N ALA A 2 35.94 -11.64 48.67
CA ALA A 2 35.96 -11.99 47.26
C ALA A 2 34.85 -11.08 46.67
N ALA A 3 35.16 -10.20 45.72
CA ALA A 3 35.01 -10.42 44.29
C ALA A 3 33.58 -10.19 43.77
N ARG A 4 33.51 -9.48 42.63
CA ARG A 4 32.37 -9.27 41.71
C ARG A 4 31.56 -7.99 41.94
N SER A 5 32.03 -6.89 41.35
CA SER A 5 31.19 -5.86 40.72
C SER A 5 32.09 -4.88 39.96
N ARG A 6 32.59 -5.31 38.79
CA ARG A 6 33.33 -4.47 37.83
C ARG A 6 33.18 -5.04 36.41
N TRP A 7 31.96 -5.18 35.93
CA TRP A 7 31.65 -5.43 34.51
C TRP A 7 30.21 -4.98 34.27
N LEU A 8 29.99 -3.68 34.02
CA LEU A 8 28.74 -3.16 33.41
C LEU A 8 28.80 -1.64 33.15
N LEU A 9 29.97 -1.09 32.77
CA LEU A 9 30.10 0.33 32.39
C LEU A 9 31.10 0.51 31.22
N ALA A 10 31.11 -0.44 30.28
CA ALA A 10 31.85 -0.35 29.02
C ALA A 10 31.03 -0.91 27.84
N ALA A 11 29.72 -0.67 27.86
CA ALA A 11 28.81 -1.02 26.77
C ALA A 11 27.69 0.03 26.63
N LEU A 12 28.02 1.31 26.85
CA LEU A 12 27.11 2.43 26.64
C LEU A 12 27.89 3.63 26.07
N SER A 13 28.63 3.37 24.99
CA SER A 13 29.22 4.38 24.09
C SER A 13 29.65 3.67 22.80
N CYS A 14 28.68 3.04 22.13
CA CYS A 14 28.77 2.68 20.71
C CYS A 14 27.38 2.30 20.18
N LEU A 15 26.40 3.17 20.43
CA LEU A 15 25.11 3.21 19.74
C LEU A 15 24.81 4.70 19.47
N LEU A 16 25.80 5.40 18.89
CA LEU A 16 25.43 6.33 17.84
C LEU A 16 25.05 5.39 16.70
N SER A 17 23.77 5.37 16.37
CA SER A 17 23.30 4.88 15.09
C SER A 17 24.27 5.41 14.06
N ALA A 18 25.11 4.55 13.49
CA ALA A 18 25.47 4.76 12.11
C ALA A 18 24.11 4.67 11.43
N ASN A 19 23.48 5.82 11.18
CA ASN A 19 22.68 5.94 9.98
C ASN A 19 23.67 5.48 8.91
N ALA A 20 23.57 4.22 8.51
CA ALA A 20 23.97 3.87 7.17
C ALA A 20 23.09 4.81 6.36
N TYR A 21 23.66 5.93 5.91
CA TYR A 21 23.06 6.72 4.86
C TYR A 21 22.74 5.68 3.79
N ALA A 22 21.46 5.43 3.57
CA ALA A 22 21.05 4.67 2.42
C ALA A 22 21.65 5.44 1.25
N VAL A 23 22.60 4.81 0.55
CA VAL A 23 23.14 5.40 -0.66
C VAL A 23 22.13 5.02 -1.71
N ASP A 24 21.22 5.94 -1.97
CA ASP A 24 20.14 5.72 -2.93
C ASP A 24 20.67 6.05 -4.34
N PRO A 25 20.20 5.36 -5.37
CA PRO A 25 20.52 5.73 -6.75
C PRO A 25 19.96 7.12 -7.08
N PRO A 26 20.32 7.68 -8.25
CA PRO A 26 19.59 8.81 -8.80
C PRO A 26 18.11 8.46 -8.97
N ALA A 27 17.23 9.40 -8.65
CA ALA A 27 15.79 9.20 -8.58
C ALA A 27 14.98 10.22 -9.39
N LYS A 28 15.54 11.41 -9.66
CA LYS A 28 14.91 12.44 -10.50
C LYS A 28 15.92 13.16 -11.39
N ALA A 29 15.41 13.93 -12.36
CA ALA A 29 16.21 14.85 -13.17
C ALA A 29 16.91 15.88 -12.28
N GLY A 30 18.04 16.41 -12.73
CA GLY A 30 18.76 17.48 -12.01
C GLY A 30 19.61 17.03 -10.83
N GLU A 31 19.58 15.75 -10.41
CA GLU A 31 20.42 15.31 -9.29
C GLU A 31 21.93 15.27 -9.60
N ILE A 32 22.28 15.17 -10.88
CA ILE A 32 23.64 15.19 -11.42
C ILE A 32 23.64 16.14 -12.61
N LEU A 33 24.60 17.07 -12.67
CA LEU A 33 24.76 17.99 -13.79
C LEU A 33 26.11 17.81 -14.49
N ILE A 34 26.12 17.93 -15.80
CA ILE A 34 27.29 18.10 -16.65
C ILE A 34 27.68 19.57 -16.57
N THR A 35 28.90 19.84 -16.12
CA THR A 35 29.33 21.23 -15.82
C THR A 35 30.50 21.71 -16.65
N GLU A 36 31.27 20.82 -17.23
CA GLU A 36 32.47 21.21 -17.97
C GLU A 36 32.85 20.12 -18.98
N LEU A 37 33.25 20.51 -20.19
CA LEU A 37 33.76 19.58 -21.20
C LEU A 37 34.88 20.19 -22.04
N LEU A 38 35.81 19.35 -22.50
CA LEU A 38 36.84 19.71 -23.45
C LEU A 38 36.80 18.77 -24.66
N ALA A 39 36.06 19.17 -25.70
CA ALA A 39 35.93 18.38 -26.92
C ALA A 39 37.17 18.44 -27.84
N GLU A 40 37.83 19.60 -27.95
CA GLU A 40 39.03 19.74 -28.79
C GLU A 40 40.23 20.31 -27.99
N PRO A 41 41.13 19.45 -27.52
CA PRO A 41 42.39 19.87 -26.93
C PRO A 41 43.35 20.48 -27.99
N LYS A 42 43.92 21.65 -27.72
CA LYS A 42 44.75 22.35 -28.72
C LYS A 42 46.15 21.75 -29.00
N GLN A 43 46.85 21.31 -27.96
CA GLN A 43 48.23 20.78 -28.07
C GLN A 43 48.36 19.36 -27.51
N VAL A 44 47.22 18.74 -27.23
CA VAL A 44 47.06 17.32 -26.89
C VAL A 44 46.19 16.75 -28.00
N ALA A 45 46.38 15.50 -28.38
CA ALA A 45 45.47 14.88 -29.33
C ALA A 45 44.20 14.43 -28.60
N ASP A 46 43.06 14.46 -29.27
CA ASP A 46 41.74 14.21 -28.70
C ASP A 46 41.68 12.88 -27.95
N TYR A 47 42.21 11.82 -28.57
CA TYR A 47 42.35 10.47 -27.98
C TYR A 47 43.24 10.39 -26.72
N TYR A 48 43.83 11.49 -26.28
CA TYR A 48 44.46 11.62 -24.97
C TYR A 48 43.78 12.67 -24.09
N GLY A 49 43.19 13.71 -24.66
CA GLY A 49 42.93 14.96 -23.95
C GLY A 49 41.46 15.34 -23.81
N GLU A 50 40.53 14.60 -24.40
CA GLU A 50 39.11 14.81 -24.14
C GLU A 50 38.73 14.41 -22.72
N TRP A 51 37.83 15.18 -22.14
CA TRP A 51 37.21 14.92 -20.84
C TRP A 51 35.92 15.72 -20.68
N PHE A 52 35.09 15.27 -19.76
CA PHE A 52 33.93 16.00 -19.25
C PHE A 52 33.81 15.81 -17.73
N GLU A 53 33.04 16.68 -17.09
CA GLU A 53 32.83 16.71 -15.67
C GLU A 53 31.35 16.59 -15.31
N LEU A 54 31.08 15.79 -14.28
CA LEU A 54 29.79 15.73 -13.62
C LEU A 54 29.90 16.28 -12.20
N VAL A 55 28.85 16.94 -11.70
CA VAL A 55 28.69 17.35 -10.30
C VAL A 55 27.42 16.71 -9.72
N ASN A 56 27.45 16.34 -8.44
CA ASN A 56 26.25 15.89 -7.73
C ASN A 56 25.63 17.06 -6.95
N VAL A 57 24.44 17.50 -7.36
CA VAL A 57 23.74 18.62 -6.71
C VAL A 57 22.56 18.17 -5.85
N SER A 58 22.26 16.87 -5.78
CA SER A 58 21.14 16.30 -5.01
C SER A 58 21.15 16.54 -3.48
N GLY A 59 22.22 17.11 -2.93
CA GLY A 59 22.39 17.26 -1.48
C GLY A 59 22.66 15.96 -0.70
N ARG A 60 22.67 14.80 -1.37
CA ARG A 60 22.92 13.47 -0.80
C ARG A 60 24.02 12.70 -1.55
N THR A 61 24.53 11.61 -0.96
CA THR A 61 25.46 10.73 -1.69
C THR A 61 24.66 9.80 -2.62
N LEU A 62 25.03 9.77 -3.90
CA LEU A 62 24.38 8.95 -4.93
C LEU A 62 25.13 7.65 -5.22
N ASP A 63 24.37 6.59 -5.45
CA ASP A 63 24.86 5.26 -5.81
C ASP A 63 24.87 5.07 -7.34
N LEU A 64 25.96 5.39 -8.03
CA LEU A 64 25.99 5.48 -9.51
C LEU A 64 25.94 4.15 -10.30
N ASN A 65 25.57 3.00 -9.74
CA ASN A 65 25.62 1.71 -10.43
C ASN A 65 24.37 1.52 -11.25
N GLY A 66 24.55 1.26 -12.53
CA GLY A 66 23.47 1.32 -13.50
C GLY A 66 23.29 2.73 -14.06
N VAL A 67 24.09 3.71 -13.65
CA VAL A 67 24.18 4.97 -14.37
C VAL A 67 24.92 4.73 -15.67
N SER A 68 24.32 5.18 -16.76
CA SER A 68 24.87 5.12 -18.10
C SER A 68 25.01 6.52 -18.67
N ILE A 69 26.22 6.84 -19.13
CA ILE A 69 26.49 8.08 -19.86
C ILE A 69 26.57 7.73 -21.34
N ARG A 70 25.72 8.35 -22.16
CA ARG A 70 25.48 7.96 -23.55
C ARG A 70 25.76 9.09 -24.51
N ASP A 71 26.24 8.68 -25.67
CA ASP A 71 26.24 9.42 -26.93
C ASP A 71 25.21 8.74 -27.87
N LYS A 72 24.57 9.51 -28.76
CA LYS A 72 23.48 9.06 -29.65
C LYS A 72 23.93 8.05 -30.70
N ASP A 73 25.22 7.99 -31.01
CA ASP A 73 25.78 7.00 -31.93
C ASP A 73 25.82 5.57 -31.32
N GLY A 74 25.39 5.43 -30.06
CA GLY A 74 25.16 4.17 -29.36
C GLY A 74 26.29 3.78 -28.42
N GLU A 75 27.21 4.70 -28.15
CA GLU A 75 28.33 4.49 -27.26
C GLU A 75 28.02 4.93 -25.83
N GLU A 76 28.51 4.13 -24.89
CA GLU A 76 28.03 4.20 -23.52
C GLU A 76 29.14 3.90 -22.52
N ILE A 77 29.25 4.76 -21.53
CA ILE A 77 30.03 4.54 -20.32
C ILE A 77 29.08 4.01 -19.26
N GLN A 78 29.25 2.74 -18.90
CA GLN A 78 28.45 2.08 -17.88
C GLN A 78 29.18 2.09 -16.53
N ILE A 79 28.60 2.77 -15.54
CA ILE A 79 29.08 2.71 -14.17
C ILE A 79 28.48 1.48 -13.50
N SER A 80 29.33 0.58 -13.04
CA SER A 80 28.93 -0.69 -12.42
C SER A 80 29.55 -0.87 -11.04
N THR A 81 29.19 -1.94 -10.35
CA THR A 81 29.84 -2.37 -9.09
C THR A 81 31.36 -2.54 -9.17
N SER A 82 31.95 -2.59 -10.38
CA SER A 82 33.39 -2.64 -10.59
C SER A 82 34.08 -1.28 -10.70
N ALA A 83 33.32 -0.19 -10.74
CA ALA A 83 33.85 1.17 -10.79
C ALA A 83 34.62 1.52 -9.50
N PRO A 84 35.58 2.48 -9.58
CA PRO A 84 36.28 2.99 -8.40
C PRO A 84 35.29 3.45 -7.32
N THR A 85 35.62 3.24 -6.04
CA THR A 85 34.71 3.56 -4.93
C THR A 85 34.33 5.05 -4.87
N ASN A 86 35.26 5.95 -5.24
CA ASN A 86 35.02 7.40 -5.33
C ASN A 86 34.11 7.79 -6.50
N VAL A 87 34.02 6.97 -7.55
CA VAL A 87 33.06 7.17 -8.65
C VAL A 87 31.71 6.55 -8.28
N ARG A 88 31.75 5.36 -7.69
CA ARG A 88 30.56 4.56 -7.34
C ARG A 88 29.65 5.26 -6.33
N TYR A 89 30.26 5.89 -5.34
CA TYR A 89 29.60 6.63 -4.26
C TYR A 89 29.92 8.10 -4.44
N PHE A 90 29.04 8.80 -5.16
CA PHE A 90 29.25 10.16 -5.57
C PHE A 90 28.69 11.10 -4.49
N ALA A 91 29.55 11.72 -3.67
CA ALA A 91 29.08 12.54 -2.56
C ALA A 91 28.46 13.86 -3.04
N ALA A 92 27.58 14.45 -2.23
CA ALA A 92 26.97 15.74 -2.54
C ALA A 92 28.04 16.83 -2.68
N GLY A 93 27.97 17.58 -3.78
CA GLY A 93 28.93 18.63 -4.15
C GLY A 93 30.28 18.11 -4.66
N ASP A 94 30.52 16.80 -4.68
CA ASP A 94 31.71 16.26 -5.34
C ASP A 94 31.60 16.45 -6.86
N ARG A 95 32.76 16.43 -7.52
CA ARG A 95 32.89 16.48 -8.98
C ARG A 95 33.65 15.25 -9.46
N LEU A 96 33.21 14.66 -10.56
CA LEU A 96 33.85 13.52 -11.19
C LEU A 96 34.32 13.89 -12.58
N VAL A 97 35.60 13.68 -12.84
CA VAL A 97 36.22 13.96 -14.14
C VAL A 97 36.39 12.65 -14.93
N PHE A 98 35.71 12.57 -16.06
CA PHE A 98 35.76 11.46 -17.00
C PHE A 98 36.65 11.83 -18.16
N GLY A 99 37.60 10.99 -18.56
CA GLY A 99 38.47 11.31 -19.69
C GLY A 99 39.07 10.08 -20.38
N VAL A 100 39.80 10.31 -21.46
CA VAL A 100 40.23 9.22 -22.34
C VAL A 100 41.48 8.50 -21.86
N TRP A 101 42.40 9.20 -21.20
CA TRP A 101 43.73 8.66 -20.89
C TRP A 101 44.28 9.15 -19.56
N SER A 102 44.69 8.23 -18.68
CA SER A 102 45.11 8.56 -17.31
C SER A 102 46.54 9.08 -17.14
N ASP A 103 47.41 8.94 -18.15
CA ASP A 103 48.78 9.47 -18.05
C ASP A 103 48.78 10.99 -18.20
N THR A 104 48.93 11.67 -17.06
CA THR A 104 48.99 13.13 -16.93
C THR A 104 50.08 13.79 -17.77
N ASN A 105 51.12 13.05 -18.16
CA ASN A 105 52.17 13.57 -19.03
C ASN A 105 51.71 13.77 -20.47
N VAL A 106 50.68 13.05 -20.92
CA VAL A 106 50.16 13.12 -22.29
C VAL A 106 48.79 13.78 -22.37
N ASN A 107 47.89 13.49 -21.43
CA ASN A 107 46.48 13.92 -21.45
C ASN A 107 46.23 15.42 -21.20
N GLY A 108 47.30 16.20 -20.99
CA GLY A 108 47.16 17.62 -20.67
C GLY A 108 47.26 17.93 -19.18
N ASN A 109 47.72 16.99 -18.36
CA ASN A 109 47.85 17.12 -16.90
C ASN A 109 46.51 17.17 -16.17
N ILE A 110 45.53 16.43 -16.69
CA ILE A 110 44.19 16.30 -16.12
C ILE A 110 44.15 15.06 -15.23
N ASN A 111 43.69 15.21 -14.00
CA ASN A 111 43.45 14.06 -13.12
C ASN A 111 42.04 13.54 -13.41
N LEU A 112 41.93 12.24 -13.69
CA LEU A 112 40.66 11.61 -14.04
C LEU A 112 40.21 10.68 -12.92
N ASP A 113 38.92 10.70 -12.60
CA ASP A 113 38.27 9.75 -11.70
C ASP A 113 37.90 8.45 -12.44
N LEU A 114 37.52 8.58 -13.72
CA LEU A 114 37.22 7.44 -14.58
C LEU A 114 37.84 7.64 -15.98
N VAL A 115 38.39 6.55 -16.52
CA VAL A 115 38.92 6.51 -17.89
C VAL A 115 37.93 5.80 -18.79
N TYR A 116 37.48 6.44 -19.86
CA TYR A 116 36.64 5.84 -20.89
C TYR A 116 37.42 5.49 -22.17
N ASP A 117 36.84 4.61 -22.98
CA ASP A 117 37.44 4.18 -24.25
C ASP A 117 37.09 5.17 -25.36
N PHE A 118 38.10 5.86 -25.89
CA PHE A 118 37.95 6.80 -27.01
C PHE A 118 37.30 6.18 -28.24
N THR A 119 37.42 4.86 -28.43
CA THR A 119 36.84 4.21 -29.61
C THR A 119 35.33 4.06 -29.49
N ASN A 120 34.82 4.12 -28.25
CA ASN A 120 33.41 4.14 -27.96
C ASN A 120 32.94 5.59 -27.81
N PHE A 121 33.36 6.30 -26.76
CA PHE A 121 32.85 7.63 -26.46
C PHE A 121 33.84 8.70 -26.95
N LYS A 122 33.38 9.69 -27.72
CA LYS A 122 34.19 10.81 -28.25
C LYS A 122 33.39 12.09 -28.13
N LEU A 123 34.08 13.22 -28.20
CA LEU A 123 33.48 14.55 -28.17
C LEU A 123 33.79 15.30 -29.48
N ASP A 124 32.78 15.68 -30.27
CA ASP A 124 32.96 16.50 -31.48
C ASP A 124 32.66 17.97 -31.21
N LYS A 125 33.66 18.84 -31.41
CA LYS A 125 33.49 20.28 -31.19
C LYS A 125 32.45 20.96 -32.09
N THR A 126 32.07 20.35 -33.21
CA THR A 126 31.15 20.95 -34.19
C THR A 126 29.69 20.63 -33.89
N GLY A 127 29.45 19.70 -32.98
CA GLY A 127 28.14 19.35 -32.45
C GLY A 127 28.11 17.88 -32.07
N ASP A 128 27.67 17.61 -30.85
CA ASP A 128 27.65 16.31 -30.19
C ASP A 128 26.86 16.42 -28.88
N GLU A 129 26.77 15.33 -28.10
CA GLU A 129 25.87 15.23 -26.97
C GLU A 129 26.38 14.30 -25.85
N ILE A 130 25.98 14.63 -24.62
CA ILE A 130 26.19 13.79 -23.45
C ILE A 130 24.86 13.66 -22.73
N TYR A 131 24.35 12.43 -22.64
CA TYR A 131 23.18 12.10 -21.80
C TYR A 131 23.60 11.30 -20.58
N VAL A 132 23.05 11.62 -19.41
CA VAL A 132 23.23 10.85 -18.18
C VAL A 132 21.91 10.19 -17.82
N TYR A 133 21.88 8.86 -17.79
CA TYR A 133 20.68 8.07 -17.48
C TYR A 133 20.87 7.19 -16.25
N TYR A 134 19.77 6.92 -15.53
CA TYR A 134 19.64 5.78 -14.64
C TYR A 134 18.40 4.96 -15.01
N GLY A 135 18.60 3.79 -15.60
CA GLY A 135 17.48 3.02 -16.16
C GLY A 135 16.81 3.76 -17.32
N ALA A 136 15.56 4.19 -17.11
CA ALA A 136 14.79 5.01 -18.05
C ALA A 136 14.79 6.52 -17.70
N LEU A 137 15.24 6.88 -16.49
CA LEU A 137 15.31 8.27 -16.03
C LEU A 137 16.45 8.97 -16.76
N LEU A 138 16.13 10.01 -17.53
CA LEU A 138 17.09 11.00 -17.98
C LEU A 138 17.39 11.92 -16.79
N ILE A 139 18.63 11.94 -16.34
CA ILE A 139 19.05 12.77 -15.20
C ILE A 139 19.47 14.14 -15.71
N ASP A 140 20.23 14.17 -16.81
CA ASP A 140 20.75 15.38 -17.41
C ASP A 140 21.18 15.13 -18.87
N ALA A 141 21.13 16.16 -19.70
CA ALA A 141 21.53 16.15 -21.09
C ALA A 141 22.15 17.48 -21.51
N VAL A 142 23.37 17.41 -22.08
CA VAL A 142 23.98 18.56 -22.75
C VAL A 142 24.17 18.19 -24.22
N VAL A 143 23.49 18.94 -25.10
CA VAL A 143 23.55 18.77 -26.55
C VAL A 143 24.03 20.08 -27.15
N TRP A 144 25.20 20.06 -27.79
CA TRP A 144 25.75 21.26 -28.42
C TRP A 144 25.78 21.14 -29.93
N ASP A 145 25.81 22.30 -30.58
CA ASP A 145 26.09 22.40 -32.00
C ASP A 145 27.11 23.51 -32.28
N SER A 146 27.38 23.76 -33.56
CA SER A 146 28.29 24.82 -34.01
C SER A 146 28.00 26.23 -33.48
N THR A 147 26.79 26.53 -32.98
CA THR A 147 26.42 27.84 -32.39
C THR A 147 27.12 28.11 -31.08
N TRP A 148 27.39 27.06 -30.27
CA TRP A 148 28.07 27.17 -28.98
C TRP A 148 29.50 27.71 -29.12
N GLY A 149 30.12 27.54 -30.30
CA GLY A 149 31.38 28.21 -30.61
C GLY A 149 32.59 27.71 -29.83
N LEU A 150 32.63 26.41 -29.49
CA LEU A 150 33.69 25.76 -28.70
C LEU A 150 35.10 26.14 -29.20
N THR A 151 35.95 26.66 -28.29
CA THR A 151 37.30 27.12 -28.62
C THR A 151 38.37 26.05 -28.35
N ASP A 152 39.19 25.70 -29.36
CA ASP A 152 40.30 24.75 -29.19
C ASP A 152 41.19 25.05 -27.96
N GLY A 153 41.26 24.08 -27.04
CA GLY A 153 42.06 24.14 -25.81
C GLY A 153 41.41 24.89 -24.64
N TYR A 154 40.17 25.36 -24.78
CA TYR A 154 39.37 25.89 -23.68
C TYR A 154 38.29 24.87 -23.39
N ALA A 155 38.21 24.41 -22.14
CA ALA A 155 37.02 23.70 -21.71
C ALA A 155 35.84 24.67 -21.80
N THR A 156 34.73 24.17 -22.32
CA THR A 156 33.44 24.85 -22.28
C THR A 156 32.82 24.51 -20.93
N GLN A 157 32.57 25.53 -20.11
CA GLN A 157 32.13 25.39 -18.73
C GLN A 157 30.78 26.05 -18.54
N LEU A 158 29.92 25.40 -17.78
CA LEU A 158 28.65 25.93 -17.31
C LEU A 158 28.91 27.05 -16.31
N SER A 159 28.12 28.12 -16.38
CA SER A 159 28.10 29.15 -15.34
C SER A 159 27.86 28.51 -13.97
N PRO A 160 28.63 28.86 -12.91
CA PRO A 160 28.39 28.34 -11.57
C PRO A 160 27.08 28.85 -10.94
N THR A 161 26.36 29.76 -11.60
CA THR A 161 25.05 30.25 -11.17
C THR A 161 23.90 29.33 -11.58
N VAL A 162 24.13 28.45 -12.55
CA VAL A 162 23.12 27.54 -13.08
C VAL A 162 23.05 26.28 -12.23
N THR A 163 21.84 25.91 -11.80
CA THR A 163 21.60 24.82 -10.85
C THR A 163 20.64 23.73 -11.33
N SER A 164 20.01 23.90 -12.50
CA SER A 164 19.10 22.92 -13.10
C SER A 164 19.63 22.32 -14.41
N GLU A 165 19.16 21.11 -14.72
CA GLU A 165 19.52 20.31 -15.91
C GLU A 165 18.78 20.73 -17.18
N TRP A 166 17.80 21.63 -17.08
CA TRP A 166 17.21 22.27 -18.24
C TRP A 166 18.10 23.44 -18.69
N ALA A 167 18.49 24.29 -17.74
CA ALA A 167 19.23 25.51 -18.01
C ALA A 167 20.64 25.23 -18.55
N ASN A 168 21.27 24.12 -18.14
CA ASN A 168 22.55 23.70 -18.72
C ASN A 168 22.43 23.18 -20.17
N GLY A 169 21.22 23.05 -20.72
CA GLY A 169 20.96 22.80 -22.14
C GLY A 169 21.06 24.05 -23.02
N LEU A 170 21.03 25.25 -22.43
CA LEU A 170 21.05 26.52 -23.15
C LEU A 170 22.47 27.03 -23.39
N ASP A 171 22.81 27.42 -24.62
CA ASP A 171 24.16 27.86 -24.98
C ASP A 171 24.61 29.15 -24.26
N VAL A 172 23.66 30.02 -23.91
CA VAL A 172 23.88 31.26 -23.15
C VAL A 172 24.54 31.02 -21.79
N ASN A 173 24.30 29.85 -21.19
CA ASN A 173 24.79 29.48 -19.87
C ASN A 173 26.20 28.91 -19.87
N TRP A 174 26.81 28.77 -21.05
CA TRP A 174 28.14 28.21 -21.22
C TRP A 174 29.14 29.23 -21.71
N CYS A 175 30.38 29.11 -21.24
CA CYS A 175 31.46 29.97 -21.68
C CYS A 175 32.81 29.24 -21.76
N ASP A 176 33.77 29.86 -22.45
CA ASP A 176 35.17 29.42 -22.44
C ASP A 176 35.75 29.56 -21.02
N ALA A 177 36.35 28.48 -20.52
CA ALA A 177 37.01 28.48 -19.22
C ALA A 177 38.17 29.49 -19.15
N SER A 178 38.25 30.23 -18.05
CA SER A 178 39.26 31.28 -17.88
C SER A 178 40.54 30.79 -17.16
N THR A 179 40.49 29.62 -16.53
CA THR A 179 41.56 29.11 -15.66
C THR A 179 42.60 28.31 -16.43
N PHE A 180 43.84 28.77 -16.47
CA PHE A 180 44.94 28.04 -17.13
C PHE A 180 45.46 26.89 -16.26
N ILE A 181 45.32 25.64 -16.72
CA ILE A 181 45.68 24.44 -15.94
C ILE A 181 46.84 23.62 -16.52
N SER A 182 47.25 23.89 -17.77
CA SER A 182 48.26 23.08 -18.44
C SER A 182 49.24 23.89 -19.29
N PRO A 183 50.56 23.65 -19.19
CA PRO A 183 51.54 24.20 -20.12
C PRO A 183 51.30 23.78 -21.58
N LYS A 184 50.41 22.80 -21.83
CA LYS A 184 49.94 22.40 -23.16
C LYS A 184 48.76 23.25 -23.67
N GLY A 185 48.45 24.36 -23.02
CA GLY A 185 47.43 25.29 -23.49
C GLY A 185 46.02 24.79 -23.29
N ILE A 186 45.76 24.15 -22.14
CA ILE A 186 44.40 23.79 -21.70
C ILE A 186 43.96 24.79 -20.63
N TYR A 187 42.75 25.32 -20.81
CA TYR A 187 42.01 26.08 -19.81
C TYR A 187 40.83 25.24 -19.33
N GLY A 188 40.55 25.28 -18.02
CA GLY A 188 39.46 24.52 -17.39
C GLY A 188 39.60 24.45 -15.87
N THR A 189 38.67 23.77 -15.22
CA THR A 189 38.60 23.56 -13.77
C THR A 189 38.31 22.10 -13.39
N PRO A 190 38.94 21.09 -14.02
CA PRO A 190 38.60 19.69 -13.78
C PRO A 190 38.77 19.28 -12.31
N GLY A 191 37.68 18.82 -11.71
CA GLY A 191 37.56 18.43 -10.31
C GLY A 191 37.39 19.59 -9.35
N ALA A 192 37.02 20.78 -9.83
CA ALA A 192 36.83 22.00 -9.05
C ALA A 192 35.65 22.82 -9.59
N GLU A 193 35.15 23.76 -8.80
CA GLU A 193 34.09 24.66 -9.28
C GLU A 193 34.57 25.54 -10.44
N ASN A 194 33.69 25.67 -11.42
CA ASN A 194 33.86 26.55 -12.57
C ASN A 194 34.03 28.01 -12.13
N THR A 195 34.75 28.78 -12.94
CA THR A 195 34.82 30.24 -12.74
C THR A 195 33.55 30.92 -13.24
N ALA A 196 33.19 32.08 -12.70
CA ALA A 196 32.08 32.88 -13.24
C ALA A 196 32.27 33.17 -14.74
N CYS A 197 31.20 33.05 -15.52
CA CYS A 197 31.22 33.32 -16.94
C CYS A 197 31.25 34.83 -17.22
N PRO A 198 31.79 35.24 -18.39
CA PRO A 198 31.74 36.64 -18.80
C PRO A 198 30.31 37.04 -19.19
N GLY A 199 29.51 37.47 -18.22
CA GLY A 199 28.10 37.81 -18.45
C GLY A 199 27.31 37.83 -17.17
N ASP A 200 27.68 36.99 -16.20
CA ASP A 200 26.85 36.68 -15.02
C ASP A 200 26.39 37.89 -14.19
N GLY A 201 27.08 39.03 -14.28
CA GLY A 201 26.70 40.26 -13.57
C GLY A 201 26.05 41.33 -14.44
N VAL A 202 25.55 40.95 -15.62
CA VAL A 202 24.86 41.80 -16.59
C VAL A 202 23.43 41.27 -16.72
N ASP A 203 22.50 42.20 -16.77
CA ASP A 203 21.07 41.98 -17.04
C ASP A 203 20.90 42.29 -18.54
N THR A 204 20.80 41.24 -19.36
CA THR A 204 20.87 41.35 -20.83
C THR A 204 19.49 41.59 -21.44
N ASP A 205 18.42 41.01 -20.89
CA ASP A 205 17.05 41.15 -21.37
C ASP A 205 16.27 42.34 -20.74
N GLY A 206 16.73 42.86 -19.61
CA GLY A 206 16.17 44.01 -18.92
C GLY A 206 15.02 43.71 -17.94
N ASP A 207 14.87 42.48 -17.46
CA ASP A 207 13.85 42.09 -16.48
C ASP A 207 14.19 42.51 -15.03
N GLY A 208 15.46 42.82 -14.77
CA GLY A 208 15.98 43.26 -13.48
C GLY A 208 16.69 42.19 -12.66
N PHE A 209 16.88 40.99 -13.20
CA PHE A 209 17.71 39.92 -12.68
C PHE A 209 18.98 39.78 -13.56
N THR A 210 19.98 39.11 -13.01
CA THR A 210 21.22 38.76 -13.71
C THR A 210 21.49 37.29 -13.42
N PRO A 211 22.34 36.60 -14.19
CA PRO A 211 22.65 35.20 -13.86
C PRO A 211 23.20 35.03 -12.44
N SER A 212 23.97 36.00 -11.95
CA SER A 212 24.50 36.02 -10.57
C SER A 212 23.44 36.24 -9.49
N GLU A 213 22.26 36.70 -9.87
CA GLU A 213 21.08 36.86 -9.02
C GLU A 213 20.08 35.70 -9.14
N GLY A 214 20.38 34.69 -9.98
CA GLY A 214 19.62 33.45 -10.11
C GLY A 214 18.90 33.28 -11.44
N ASP A 215 19.07 34.20 -12.37
CA ASP A 215 18.51 34.11 -13.72
C ASP A 215 19.16 32.97 -14.52
N CYS A 216 18.34 32.03 -14.97
CA CYS A 216 18.75 30.83 -15.68
C CYS A 216 18.66 30.96 -17.21
N ASP A 217 18.08 32.05 -17.74
CA ASP A 217 18.21 32.46 -19.14
C ASP A 217 18.14 33.99 -19.27
N ASP A 218 19.27 34.67 -19.06
CA ASP A 218 19.43 36.13 -19.19
C ASP A 218 19.18 36.66 -20.62
N GLY A 219 18.86 35.76 -21.57
CA GLY A 219 18.35 36.10 -22.89
C GLY A 219 16.82 36.28 -22.96
N ASP A 220 16.08 35.86 -21.93
CA ASP A 220 14.63 35.81 -21.87
C ASP A 220 14.03 36.41 -20.58
N ALA A 221 13.42 37.58 -20.73
CA ALA A 221 12.85 38.37 -19.63
C ALA A 221 11.66 37.70 -18.89
N TYR A 222 11.24 36.50 -19.30
CA TYR A 222 10.23 35.68 -18.63
C TYR A 222 10.80 34.49 -17.86
N VAL A 223 12.12 34.29 -17.88
CA VAL A 223 12.81 33.21 -17.15
C VAL A 223 13.73 33.85 -16.10
N ASN A 224 13.27 33.96 -14.86
CA ASN A 224 14.03 34.57 -13.77
C ASN A 224 13.42 34.22 -12.40
N PRO A 225 14.16 34.40 -11.28
CA PRO A 225 13.66 34.12 -9.93
C PRO A 225 12.44 34.92 -9.44
N GLY A 226 11.93 35.84 -10.25
CA GLY A 226 10.71 36.60 -9.98
C GLY A 226 9.48 36.13 -10.77
N THR A 227 9.62 35.15 -11.65
CA THR A 227 8.52 34.54 -12.41
C THR A 227 7.88 33.40 -11.62
N ILE A 228 6.89 32.76 -12.24
CA ILE A 228 6.21 31.57 -11.76
C ILE A 228 6.26 30.61 -12.95
N ASP A 229 6.49 29.33 -12.69
CA ASP A 229 6.52 28.28 -13.72
C ASP A 229 5.20 28.24 -14.49
N GLY A 230 5.23 28.01 -15.81
CA GLY A 230 4.03 28.03 -16.68
C GLY A 230 3.52 29.43 -17.08
N GLY A 231 4.12 30.51 -16.57
CA GLY A 231 3.63 31.89 -16.77
C GLY A 231 3.94 32.57 -18.12
N ASP A 232 4.68 31.96 -19.05
CA ASP A 232 5.05 32.63 -20.31
C ASP A 232 3.93 32.59 -21.36
N ALA A 233 3.58 33.77 -21.89
CA ALA A 233 2.63 33.94 -22.98
C ALA A 233 3.26 33.69 -24.38
N SER A 234 4.57 33.45 -24.46
CA SER A 234 5.32 33.23 -25.70
C SER A 234 5.43 31.75 -26.08
N GLU A 235 5.55 30.86 -25.09
CA GLU A 235 5.31 29.41 -25.21
C GLU A 235 3.84 29.13 -24.90
N ARG A 236 3.02 29.03 -25.96
CA ARG A 236 1.55 28.94 -25.86
C ARG A 236 1.02 27.60 -25.28
N PHE A 237 1.91 26.84 -24.64
CA PHE A 237 1.71 25.58 -23.95
C PHE A 237 2.86 25.50 -22.95
N GLY A 238 2.58 25.58 -21.65
CA GLY A 238 3.52 25.22 -20.61
C GLY A 238 4.17 23.91 -21.01
N ALA A 239 5.46 23.96 -21.28
CA ALA A 239 6.18 22.74 -21.55
C ALA A 239 6.42 22.11 -20.18
N LEU A 240 6.06 20.83 -20.01
CA LEU A 240 6.36 19.95 -18.86
C LEU A 240 7.86 19.96 -18.40
N ASP A 241 8.71 20.77 -19.01
CA ASP A 241 10.12 20.94 -18.76
C ASP A 241 10.59 22.35 -18.40
N ASP A 242 9.67 23.31 -18.18
CA ASP A 242 10.02 24.70 -17.88
C ASP A 242 10.18 24.95 -16.37
N ASP A 243 11.34 25.51 -15.99
CA ASP A 243 11.76 25.94 -14.63
C ASP A 243 11.99 27.45 -14.73
N ALA A 244 10.88 28.17 -14.99
CA ALA A 244 10.92 29.58 -15.36
C ALA A 244 11.41 30.43 -14.20
N ASP A 245 11.13 30.02 -12.95
CA ASP A 245 11.59 30.71 -11.75
C ASP A 245 13.01 30.28 -11.29
N CYS A 246 13.62 29.34 -12.01
CA CYS A 246 15.00 28.89 -11.82
C CYS A 246 15.27 28.25 -10.44
N ASP A 247 14.27 27.68 -9.78
CA ASP A 247 14.43 27.01 -8.48
C ASP A 247 14.82 25.52 -8.59
N GLY A 248 14.79 24.96 -9.80
CA GLY A 248 15.14 23.58 -10.11
C GLY A 248 14.00 22.58 -9.83
N VAL A 249 12.80 23.08 -9.60
CA VAL A 249 11.53 22.39 -9.76
C VAL A 249 10.97 22.80 -11.12
N ARG A 250 10.35 21.86 -11.83
CA ARG A 250 9.61 22.17 -13.05
C ARG A 250 8.17 22.13 -12.64
N ASP A 251 7.41 23.16 -13.01
CA ASP A 251 5.98 23.24 -12.76
C ASP A 251 5.65 23.01 -11.27
N ASP A 252 5.73 24.07 -10.47
CA ASP A 252 5.49 24.02 -9.03
C ASP A 252 4.00 23.98 -8.63
N GLY A 253 3.10 23.81 -9.62
CA GLY A 253 1.66 23.64 -9.42
C GLY A 253 0.90 24.92 -9.06
N LEU A 254 1.51 26.10 -9.33
CA LEU A 254 0.93 27.42 -9.03
C LEU A 254 0.28 28.12 -10.23
N THR A 255 0.34 27.52 -11.41
CA THR A 255 -0.23 28.07 -12.64
C THR A 255 -1.45 27.26 -13.07
N ASP A 256 -2.41 27.96 -13.68
CA ASP A 256 -3.67 27.44 -14.22
C ASP A 256 -3.40 27.17 -15.70
N ASP A 257 -2.88 25.98 -15.99
CA ASP A 257 -2.23 25.64 -17.25
C ASP A 257 -3.26 25.41 -18.38
N ASP A 258 -4.44 24.93 -18.02
CA ASP A 258 -5.56 24.69 -18.93
C ASP A 258 -6.55 25.88 -19.01
N GLY A 259 -6.52 26.81 -18.04
CA GLY A 259 -7.35 28.00 -17.98
C GLY A 259 -8.76 27.78 -17.39
N ASP A 260 -8.99 26.71 -16.65
CA ASP A 260 -10.25 26.43 -15.94
C ASP A 260 -10.46 27.34 -14.71
N GLY A 261 -9.35 27.91 -14.20
CA GLY A 261 -9.32 28.81 -13.05
C GLY A 261 -8.85 28.18 -11.74
N TRP A 262 -8.31 26.97 -11.78
CA TRP A 262 -7.65 26.24 -10.69
C TRP A 262 -6.22 25.90 -11.07
N THR A 263 -5.42 25.50 -10.09
CA THR A 263 -4.02 25.10 -10.25
C THR A 263 -3.84 23.81 -9.47
N GLU A 264 -2.80 23.03 -9.71
CA GLU A 264 -2.54 21.79 -8.93
C GLU A 264 -2.57 22.06 -7.42
N THR A 265 -1.98 23.17 -6.96
CA THR A 265 -1.96 23.54 -5.53
C THR A 265 -3.30 24.07 -4.99
N GLU A 266 -4.19 24.50 -5.88
CA GLU A 266 -5.56 24.88 -5.55
C GLU A 266 -6.55 23.71 -5.62
N GLY A 267 -6.07 22.51 -6.02
CA GLY A 267 -6.79 21.25 -5.98
C GLY A 267 -7.13 20.69 -7.36
N ASP A 268 -6.56 21.22 -8.44
CA ASP A 268 -6.68 20.59 -9.75
C ASP A 268 -5.91 19.27 -9.79
N CYS A 269 -6.54 18.24 -10.34
CA CYS A 269 -6.00 16.90 -10.46
C CYS A 269 -5.52 16.58 -11.88
N ASP A 270 -5.81 17.43 -12.87
CA ASP A 270 -5.25 17.38 -14.23
C ASP A 270 -5.21 18.80 -14.82
N ASP A 271 -4.19 19.58 -14.44
CA ASP A 271 -3.97 20.97 -14.86
C ASP A 271 -3.67 21.12 -16.37
N GLU A 272 -3.72 20.03 -17.16
CA GLU A 272 -3.64 20.05 -18.62
C GLU A 272 -5.03 19.97 -19.32
N ASP A 273 -6.13 19.73 -18.60
CA ASP A 273 -7.48 19.53 -19.16
C ASP A 273 -8.56 20.44 -18.55
N GLU A 274 -8.97 21.48 -19.29
CA GLU A 274 -9.95 22.53 -18.87
C GLU A 274 -11.33 22.04 -18.39
N PHE A 275 -11.56 20.74 -18.39
CA PHE A 275 -12.77 20.06 -17.93
C PHE A 275 -12.58 19.25 -16.64
N VAL A 276 -11.36 19.14 -16.14
CA VAL A 276 -10.98 18.49 -14.89
C VAL A 276 -10.63 19.60 -13.88
N GLY A 277 -11.17 19.55 -12.66
CA GLY A 277 -10.87 20.55 -11.64
C GLY A 277 -11.95 20.69 -10.56
N PRO A 278 -11.67 21.28 -9.38
CA PRO A 278 -12.56 21.27 -8.19
C PRO A 278 -13.99 21.82 -8.36
N THR A 279 -14.27 22.50 -9.48
CA THR A 279 -15.61 23.05 -9.78
C THR A 279 -16.24 22.47 -11.02
N SER A 280 -15.55 21.55 -11.66
CA SER A 280 -16.12 20.71 -12.68
C SER A 280 -17.25 19.88 -12.07
N SER A 281 -18.08 19.38 -12.96
CA SER A 281 -19.14 18.46 -12.60
C SER A 281 -18.93 17.30 -13.54
N GLU A 282 -19.07 16.07 -13.06
CA GLU A 282 -19.05 14.84 -13.86
C GLU A 282 -20.20 14.74 -14.91
N GLY A 283 -20.81 15.87 -15.22
CA GLY A 283 -22.21 16.03 -15.56
C GLY A 283 -22.62 15.60 -16.95
N ARG A 284 -21.88 14.74 -17.68
CA ARG A 284 -22.39 14.17 -18.96
C ARG A 284 -21.91 12.77 -19.36
N VAL A 285 -20.79 12.25 -18.89
CA VAL A 285 -20.21 11.00 -19.43
C VAL A 285 -19.43 10.29 -18.34
N ALA A 286 -19.78 9.04 -18.03
CA ALA A 286 -18.89 8.14 -17.31
C ALA A 286 -17.66 7.88 -18.20
N ASN A 287 -16.59 8.64 -18.01
CA ASN A 287 -15.37 8.65 -18.82
C ASN A 287 -14.21 7.94 -18.10
N ALA A 288 -14.44 7.49 -16.87
CA ALA A 288 -13.45 6.91 -15.97
C ALA A 288 -12.33 7.90 -15.57
N ILE A 289 -12.64 9.19 -15.51
CA ILE A 289 -11.79 10.27 -15.00
C ILE A 289 -12.52 10.89 -13.80
N ASP A 290 -11.77 11.25 -12.76
CA ASP A 290 -12.27 12.07 -11.64
C ASP A 290 -12.30 13.52 -12.12
N ASP A 291 -13.39 13.92 -12.77
CA ASP A 291 -13.49 15.23 -13.42
C ASP A 291 -13.54 16.38 -12.39
N ASP A 292 -13.95 16.15 -11.14
CA ASP A 292 -14.09 17.21 -10.13
C ASP A 292 -13.11 17.13 -8.94
N CYS A 293 -12.12 16.25 -9.06
CA CYS A 293 -10.97 16.12 -8.18
C CYS A 293 -11.34 15.86 -6.72
N ASP A 294 -12.43 15.13 -6.50
CA ASP A 294 -12.94 14.82 -5.16
C ASP A 294 -12.55 13.43 -4.65
N CYS A 295 -11.70 12.74 -5.42
CA CYS A 295 -11.20 11.37 -5.25
C CYS A 295 -12.16 10.26 -5.70
N TYR A 296 -13.28 10.59 -6.33
CA TYR A 296 -14.25 9.62 -6.82
C TYR A 296 -14.36 9.73 -8.34
N ILE A 297 -14.22 8.59 -9.02
CA ILE A 297 -14.39 8.52 -10.48
C ILE A 297 -15.84 8.18 -10.77
N ASP A 298 -16.47 8.97 -11.62
CA ASP A 298 -17.84 8.76 -12.10
C ASP A 298 -18.86 8.64 -10.93
N ASP A 299 -18.70 9.43 -9.86
CA ASP A 299 -19.52 9.57 -8.63
C ASP A 299 -20.93 10.17 -8.80
N LEU A 300 -21.52 10.13 -9.99
CA LEU A 300 -22.85 10.70 -10.25
C LEU A 300 -24.01 9.94 -9.55
N ASP A 301 -24.66 10.57 -8.56
CA ASP A 301 -25.95 10.16 -7.96
C ASP A 301 -27.08 10.11 -9.03
N LEU A 302 -27.38 8.92 -9.55
CA LEU A 302 -28.25 8.74 -10.72
C LEU A 302 -29.74 8.78 -10.35
N ASP A 303 -30.09 8.32 -9.15
CA ASP A 303 -31.47 8.14 -8.72
C ASP A 303 -31.96 9.22 -7.73
N GLY A 304 -31.05 9.98 -7.15
CA GLY A 304 -31.28 11.18 -6.36
C GLY A 304 -31.50 10.91 -4.87
N ASP A 305 -31.01 9.80 -4.33
CA ASP A 305 -31.14 9.46 -2.91
C ASP A 305 -30.01 10.04 -2.03
N GLY A 306 -28.94 10.54 -2.66
CA GLY A 306 -27.80 11.16 -2.02
C GLY A 306 -26.62 10.21 -1.73
N ALA A 307 -26.63 8.99 -2.29
CA ALA A 307 -25.54 8.05 -2.35
C ALA A 307 -25.12 7.78 -3.82
N THR A 308 -23.93 7.20 -4.03
CA THR A 308 -23.31 6.99 -5.36
C THR A 308 -22.67 5.61 -5.40
N GLU A 309 -22.76 4.87 -6.51
CA GLU A 309 -22.09 3.57 -6.63
C GLU A 309 -20.60 3.78 -6.57
N LEU A 310 -19.97 3.12 -5.59
CA LEU A 310 -18.56 2.80 -5.70
C LEU A 310 -18.41 1.76 -6.82
N ALA A 311 -18.47 2.17 -8.08
CA ALA A 311 -18.15 1.35 -9.23
C ALA A 311 -16.64 1.05 -9.27
N ALA A 312 -16.12 0.36 -8.26
CA ALA A 312 -14.99 -0.55 -8.29
C ALA A 312 -13.71 -0.12 -9.01
N ASP A 313 -13.37 1.17 -9.09
CA ASP A 313 -12.01 1.63 -9.33
C ASP A 313 -11.66 2.74 -8.35
N ARG A 314 -11.24 2.33 -7.14
CA ARG A 314 -10.26 3.15 -6.43
C ARG A 314 -8.98 3.11 -7.25
N TYR A 315 -8.50 4.30 -7.61
CA TYR A 315 -7.18 4.60 -8.20
C TYR A 315 -7.16 4.63 -9.74
N ASP A 316 -7.23 5.84 -10.31
CA ASP A 316 -6.46 6.12 -11.51
C ASP A 316 -5.12 6.81 -11.16
N PRO A 317 -3.97 6.14 -11.31
CA PRO A 317 -2.66 6.79 -11.34
C PRO A 317 -2.28 7.28 -12.75
N GLY A 318 -3.26 7.60 -13.59
CA GLY A 318 -3.15 7.36 -15.03
C GLY A 318 -3.29 8.53 -15.97
N ILE A 319 -3.51 9.75 -15.49
CA ILE A 319 -3.14 10.99 -16.18
C ILE A 319 -2.62 11.91 -15.07
N PHE A 320 -1.34 12.08 -14.72
CA PHE A 320 -0.08 11.82 -15.38
C PHE A 320 0.91 11.21 -14.36
N SER A 321 1.60 10.15 -14.77
CA SER A 321 2.70 9.56 -14.02
C SER A 321 3.95 10.47 -14.05
N THR A 322 4.03 11.50 -13.19
CA THR A 322 5.33 12.09 -12.79
C THR A 322 5.42 12.77 -11.42
N VAL A 323 4.33 13.03 -10.68
CA VAL A 323 4.49 13.68 -9.36
C VAL A 323 4.93 12.67 -8.31
N SER A 324 6.23 12.66 -8.08
CA SER A 324 6.87 12.07 -6.91
C SER A 324 6.61 12.94 -5.67
N ASP A 325 5.36 13.06 -5.22
CA ASP A 325 5.09 13.55 -3.87
C ASP A 325 4.01 12.72 -3.13
N PRO A 326 4.42 11.85 -2.19
CA PRO A 326 3.50 11.19 -1.27
C PRO A 326 2.99 12.12 -0.13
N SER A 327 3.17 13.44 -0.23
CA SER A 327 2.74 14.43 0.78
C SER A 327 1.35 15.04 0.55
N GLU A 328 0.76 14.90 -0.64
CA GLU A 328 -0.63 15.25 -0.94
C GLU A 328 -1.59 14.12 -0.53
N GLY A 329 -1.74 13.96 0.78
CA GLY A 329 -2.68 13.01 1.38
C GLY A 329 -4.09 13.58 1.48
N PHE A 330 -4.83 13.63 0.38
CA PHE A 330 -6.22 14.13 0.39
C PHE A 330 -7.31 13.05 0.41
N CYS A 331 -7.08 11.84 -0.09
CA CYS A 331 -8.11 10.81 -0.05
C CYS A 331 -8.06 10.01 1.26
N ALA A 332 -8.71 10.54 2.30
CA ALA A 332 -8.99 9.81 3.53
C ALA A 332 -10.28 9.00 3.35
N ASP A 333 -10.15 7.66 3.28
CA ASP A 333 -11.21 6.64 3.27
C ASP A 333 -12.43 7.01 4.14
N PRO A 334 -13.58 7.38 3.55
CA PRO A 334 -14.86 7.39 4.25
C PRO A 334 -15.64 6.11 3.94
N ALA A 335 -16.71 5.91 4.72
CA ALA A 335 -17.54 4.72 4.80
C ALA A 335 -18.01 4.16 3.43
N LEU A 336 -18.34 2.86 3.43
CA LEU A 336 -18.94 2.11 2.32
C LEU A 336 -19.98 2.99 1.59
N GLY A 337 -19.76 3.22 0.30
CA GLY A 337 -20.68 3.95 -0.58
C GLY A 337 -21.85 3.08 -1.02
N ASP A 338 -22.69 3.61 -1.90
CA ASP A 338 -23.88 2.92 -2.39
C ASP A 338 -23.52 1.59 -3.08
N CYS A 339 -24.38 0.61 -2.87
CA CYS A 339 -24.28 -0.72 -3.43
C CYS A 339 -25.34 -1.02 -4.51
N ASP A 340 -26.29 -0.09 -4.80
CA ASP A 340 -27.18 -0.12 -5.99
C ASP A 340 -27.72 1.28 -6.43
N ASP A 341 -26.99 2.05 -7.27
CA ASP A 341 -27.40 3.42 -7.77
C ASP A 341 -28.68 3.43 -8.61
N ALA A 342 -29.18 2.25 -8.97
CA ALA A 342 -30.37 2.13 -9.78
C ALA A 342 -31.65 2.05 -8.92
N ASP A 343 -31.52 1.98 -7.60
CA ASP A 343 -32.60 1.73 -6.67
C ASP A 343 -32.51 2.59 -5.38
N ASP A 344 -33.32 3.67 -5.35
CA ASP A 344 -33.46 4.67 -4.26
C ASP A 344 -33.85 4.12 -2.88
N THR A 345 -33.89 2.80 -2.73
CA THR A 345 -34.16 2.09 -1.49
C THR A 345 -32.97 1.32 -0.93
N ILE A 346 -31.83 1.31 -1.63
CA ILE A 346 -30.58 0.65 -1.26
C ILE A 346 -29.53 1.77 -1.12
N PHE A 347 -29.09 2.08 0.09
CA PHE A 347 -28.10 3.13 0.37
C PHE A 347 -27.56 3.05 1.80
N PRO A 348 -26.36 3.61 2.09
CA PRO A 348 -25.83 3.70 3.43
C PRO A 348 -26.80 4.24 4.49
N GLY A 349 -27.22 3.38 5.42
CA GLY A 349 -28.18 3.70 6.47
C GLY A 349 -29.66 3.63 6.08
N ALA A 350 -29.98 2.98 4.95
CA ALA A 350 -31.32 2.51 4.66
C ALA A 350 -31.84 1.55 5.75
N SER A 351 -33.13 1.21 5.71
CA SER A 351 -33.68 0.20 6.62
C SER A 351 -33.60 -1.16 5.97
N GLU A 352 -32.85 -2.06 6.59
CA GLU A 352 -32.77 -3.47 6.23
C GLU A 352 -34.12 -4.19 6.17
N ILE A 353 -34.27 -5.05 5.18
CA ILE A 353 -35.36 -6.03 5.09
C ILE A 353 -34.77 -7.41 5.39
N PRO A 354 -34.99 -7.96 6.61
CA PRO A 354 -34.36 -9.21 7.00
C PRO A 354 -34.60 -10.36 6.01
N TYR A 355 -33.52 -11.05 5.67
CA TYR A 355 -33.48 -12.33 4.96
C TYR A 355 -33.93 -12.28 3.48
N ASP A 356 -33.95 -11.12 2.86
CA ASP A 356 -34.20 -11.01 1.42
C ASP A 356 -32.92 -11.16 0.56
N GLN A 357 -31.76 -11.30 1.22
CA GLN A 357 -30.40 -11.39 0.66
C GLN A 357 -29.93 -10.12 -0.06
N ILE A 358 -30.58 -8.99 0.21
CA ILE A 358 -30.17 -7.67 -0.24
C ILE A 358 -29.58 -6.96 0.98
N ASP A 359 -28.39 -6.42 0.81
CA ASP A 359 -27.77 -5.51 1.77
C ASP A 359 -28.35 -4.12 1.42
N ASN A 360 -29.45 -3.74 2.07
CA ASN A 360 -30.15 -2.48 1.79
C ASN A 360 -29.36 -1.29 2.32
N ASP A 361 -28.68 -1.44 3.45
CA ASP A 361 -27.96 -0.36 4.11
C ASP A 361 -26.46 -0.30 3.77
N CYS A 362 -26.02 -1.17 2.87
CA CYS A 362 -24.67 -1.28 2.32
C CYS A 362 -23.59 -1.40 3.42
N ASP A 363 -23.91 -1.98 4.58
CA ASP A 363 -22.96 -2.20 5.67
C ASP A 363 -22.09 -3.46 5.50
N GLY A 364 -22.38 -4.23 4.46
CA GLY A 364 -21.66 -5.43 4.05
C GLY A 364 -22.41 -6.73 4.32
N ALA A 365 -23.63 -6.69 4.88
CA ALA A 365 -24.49 -7.86 5.05
C ALA A 365 -25.98 -7.51 5.21
N ASP A 366 -26.86 -8.38 4.70
CA ASP A 366 -28.30 -8.40 5.03
C ASP A 366 -28.48 -8.63 6.56
N LEU A 367 -29.48 -7.96 7.16
CA LEU A 367 -29.79 -8.10 8.58
C LEU A 367 -30.19 -9.53 8.96
N CYS A 368 -29.30 -10.17 9.73
CA CYS A 368 -29.45 -11.56 10.16
C CYS A 368 -29.87 -11.77 11.62
N ASP A 369 -29.86 -10.72 12.45
CA ASP A 369 -30.32 -10.68 13.84
C ASP A 369 -31.50 -9.70 13.91
N ALA A 370 -32.72 -10.20 13.67
CA ALA A 370 -33.88 -9.34 13.47
C ALA A 370 -34.48 -8.79 14.78
N ASP A 371 -34.26 -9.46 15.92
CA ASP A 371 -34.77 -9.04 17.23
C ASP A 371 -33.73 -8.32 18.11
N GLY A 372 -32.45 -8.37 17.73
CA GLY A 372 -31.35 -7.58 18.28
C GLY A 372 -30.75 -8.13 19.57
N ASP A 373 -30.83 -9.45 19.79
CA ASP A 373 -30.25 -10.10 20.97
C ASP A 373 -28.76 -10.45 20.81
N GLY A 374 -28.21 -10.33 19.60
CA GLY A 374 -26.83 -10.60 19.23
C GLY A 374 -26.55 -12.00 18.71
N HIS A 375 -27.59 -12.80 18.42
CA HIS A 375 -27.51 -14.08 17.74
C HIS A 375 -28.12 -14.00 16.34
N ASP A 376 -27.45 -14.60 15.36
CA ASP A 376 -27.97 -14.61 13.99
C ASP A 376 -29.03 -15.73 13.83
N ALA A 377 -30.02 -15.48 12.98
CA ALA A 377 -31.04 -16.45 12.60
C ALA A 377 -30.44 -17.73 12.00
N LEU A 378 -31.12 -18.86 12.22
CA LEU A 378 -30.74 -20.13 11.58
C LEU A 378 -30.71 -20.06 10.03
N ILE A 379 -31.52 -19.20 9.42
CA ILE A 379 -31.52 -18.98 7.95
C ILE A 379 -30.22 -18.33 7.44
N CYS A 380 -29.58 -17.54 8.30
CA CYS A 380 -28.27 -16.94 8.08
C CYS A 380 -27.10 -17.83 8.54
N SER A 381 -27.37 -19.11 8.86
CA SER A 381 -26.41 -20.04 9.45
C SER A 381 -25.95 -19.67 10.86
N GLY A 382 -26.71 -18.85 11.57
CA GLY A 382 -26.53 -18.59 13.00
C GLY A 382 -27.08 -19.70 13.89
N ASP A 383 -27.17 -19.40 15.18
CA ASP A 383 -27.54 -20.35 16.24
C ASP A 383 -28.85 -20.03 16.95
N ASP A 384 -29.54 -18.95 16.57
CA ASP A 384 -30.87 -18.62 17.08
C ASP A 384 -31.96 -19.52 16.48
N CYS A 385 -32.78 -20.09 17.35
CA CYS A 385 -33.91 -20.94 17.01
C CYS A 385 -35.25 -20.18 16.87
N ASP A 386 -35.38 -18.94 17.34
CA ASP A 386 -36.55 -18.05 17.18
C ASP A 386 -36.16 -16.55 17.10
N ASP A 387 -35.51 -16.15 15.99
CA ASP A 387 -34.99 -14.79 15.68
C ASP A 387 -36.07 -13.67 15.58
N GLU A 388 -37.31 -13.94 15.99
CA GLU A 388 -38.35 -12.93 16.19
C GLU A 388 -38.55 -12.59 17.69
N ASP A 389 -37.84 -13.27 18.60
CA ASP A 389 -38.04 -13.26 20.05
C ASP A 389 -36.70 -13.29 20.82
N ALA A 390 -36.16 -12.10 21.11
CA ALA A 390 -34.91 -11.86 21.84
C ALA A 390 -34.77 -12.50 23.25
N GLU A 391 -35.80 -13.23 23.71
CA GLU A 391 -35.76 -14.06 24.93
C GLU A 391 -35.52 -15.56 24.62
N ILE A 392 -35.23 -15.92 23.37
CA ILE A 392 -34.97 -17.29 22.91
C ILE A 392 -33.69 -17.30 22.10
N HIS A 393 -32.57 -17.65 22.74
CA HIS A 393 -31.30 -17.72 22.05
C HIS A 393 -30.26 -18.53 22.84
N PRO A 394 -29.18 -19.00 22.18
CA PRO A 394 -28.15 -19.77 22.85
C PRO A 394 -27.54 -19.11 24.08
N GLY A 395 -27.61 -19.81 25.21
CA GLY A 395 -26.99 -19.39 26.46
C GLY A 395 -27.88 -18.58 27.40
N LEU A 396 -29.15 -18.33 27.04
CA LEU A 396 -30.17 -18.05 28.05
C LEU A 396 -30.47 -19.33 28.83
N PRO A 397 -30.44 -19.34 30.17
CA PRO A 397 -30.87 -20.50 30.89
C PRO A 397 -32.38 -20.66 30.74
N ASP A 398 -32.81 -21.86 30.34
CA ASP A 398 -34.15 -22.40 30.53
C ASP A 398 -34.65 -22.06 31.94
N ALA A 399 -35.44 -20.99 32.02
CA ALA A 399 -35.81 -20.43 33.31
C ALA A 399 -36.95 -21.27 33.87
N GLU A 400 -36.70 -21.99 34.97
CA GLU A 400 -37.70 -22.78 35.71
C GLU A 400 -38.97 -21.99 36.12
N ALA A 401 -38.98 -20.66 35.96
CA ALA A 401 -40.10 -19.78 36.25
C ALA A 401 -41.07 -19.57 35.06
N GLU A 402 -40.65 -19.79 33.82
CA GLU A 402 -41.34 -19.41 32.57
C GLU A 402 -41.64 -20.65 31.69
N ILE A 403 -42.04 -21.78 32.29
CA ILE A 403 -42.33 -23.04 31.58
C ILE A 403 -43.46 -22.84 30.55
N ASP A 404 -43.08 -22.45 29.34
CA ASP A 404 -43.98 -22.13 28.23
C ASP A 404 -43.94 -23.21 27.13
N GLY A 405 -43.03 -24.18 27.29
CA GLY A 405 -42.85 -25.32 26.38
C GLY A 405 -42.05 -24.97 25.13
N LYS A 406 -41.26 -23.88 25.17
CA LYS A 406 -40.23 -23.56 24.19
C LYS A 406 -38.86 -24.11 24.65
N ASP A 407 -37.91 -24.05 23.74
CA ASP A 407 -36.49 -24.37 23.96
C ASP A 407 -35.78 -23.02 23.94
N ASN A 408 -35.65 -22.40 25.11
CA ASN A 408 -35.25 -21.00 25.23
C ASN A 408 -33.74 -20.82 25.07
N ASP A 409 -32.98 -21.91 25.23
CA ASP A 409 -31.52 -21.93 25.11
C ASP A 409 -31.02 -22.56 23.80
N CYS A 410 -31.95 -22.98 22.93
CA CYS A 410 -31.72 -23.58 21.63
C CYS A 410 -30.79 -24.82 21.66
N ASP A 411 -30.72 -25.56 22.78
CA ASP A 411 -29.89 -26.77 22.90
C ASP A 411 -30.55 -28.04 22.35
N GLY A 412 -31.83 -27.93 21.96
CA GLY A 412 -32.65 -29.01 21.42
C GLY A 412 -33.46 -29.77 22.48
N VAL A 413 -33.43 -29.34 23.74
CA VAL A 413 -34.24 -29.85 24.85
C VAL A 413 -35.34 -28.84 25.16
N ILE A 414 -36.58 -29.30 25.15
CA ILE A 414 -37.73 -28.47 25.54
C ILE A 414 -37.87 -28.55 27.06
N ASP A 415 -38.09 -27.41 27.71
CA ASP A 415 -38.40 -27.28 29.15
C ASP A 415 -39.38 -28.36 29.64
N VAL A 416 -38.92 -29.27 30.51
CA VAL A 416 -39.78 -30.28 31.18
C VAL A 416 -39.89 -29.99 32.69
N TYR A 417 -41.11 -30.18 33.21
CA TYR A 417 -41.47 -29.96 34.61
C TYR A 417 -40.89 -31.07 35.50
N ASP A 418 -39.88 -30.76 36.30
CA ASP A 418 -39.42 -31.53 37.48
C ASP A 418 -39.87 -30.76 38.73
N GLN A 419 -40.99 -31.17 39.32
CA GLN A 419 -41.68 -30.35 40.33
C GLN A 419 -41.16 -30.55 41.76
N ASP A 420 -40.41 -31.61 42.01
CA ASP A 420 -39.82 -31.87 43.31
C ASP A 420 -38.29 -31.76 43.36
N GLY A 421 -37.65 -31.61 42.20
CA GLY A 421 -36.24 -31.26 42.04
C GLY A 421 -35.29 -32.43 42.26
N ASP A 422 -35.75 -33.65 41.99
CA ASP A 422 -34.91 -34.86 42.11
C ASP A 422 -34.19 -35.25 40.81
N GLY A 423 -34.47 -34.53 39.72
CA GLY A 423 -33.84 -34.66 38.42
C GLY A 423 -34.64 -35.47 37.41
N PHE A 424 -35.89 -35.87 37.71
CA PHE A 424 -36.76 -36.59 36.78
C PHE A 424 -38.19 -36.05 36.77
N GLY A 425 -38.64 -35.49 35.65
CA GLY A 425 -40.06 -35.13 35.50
C GLY A 425 -40.98 -36.31 35.18
N MET A 426 -42.31 -36.11 35.25
CA MET A 426 -43.32 -37.15 34.93
C MET A 426 -43.12 -37.81 33.55
N TYR A 427 -42.56 -37.09 32.57
CA TYR A 427 -42.32 -37.61 31.21
C TYR A 427 -40.98 -38.35 31.05
N GLU A 428 -40.09 -38.27 32.03
CA GLU A 428 -38.78 -38.92 32.06
C GLU A 428 -38.78 -40.24 32.84
N GLY A 429 -39.93 -40.62 33.41
CA GLY A 429 -40.14 -41.91 34.06
C GLY A 429 -40.49 -41.82 35.54
N ASP A 430 -40.57 -40.61 36.10
CA ASP A 430 -41.06 -40.41 37.45
C ASP A 430 -42.57 -40.69 37.54
N CYS A 431 -42.93 -41.55 38.49
CA CYS A 431 -44.28 -41.98 38.79
C CYS A 431 -44.98 -41.10 39.84
N ASP A 432 -44.27 -40.21 40.54
CA ASP A 432 -44.81 -39.19 41.45
C ASP A 432 -43.92 -37.93 41.53
N ASP A 433 -43.98 -37.10 40.47
CA ASP A 433 -43.32 -35.79 40.23
C ASP A 433 -43.62 -34.68 41.27
N LEU A 434 -44.17 -35.05 42.42
CA LEU A 434 -44.42 -34.18 43.57
C LEU A 434 -43.64 -34.65 44.81
N ASN A 435 -42.88 -35.73 44.69
CA ASN A 435 -42.21 -36.41 45.76
C ASN A 435 -40.77 -36.81 45.39
N PRO A 436 -39.75 -36.06 45.86
CA PRO A 436 -38.35 -36.22 45.44
C PRO A 436 -37.67 -37.48 46.02
N GLU A 437 -38.45 -38.33 46.68
CA GLU A 437 -38.05 -39.67 47.13
C GLU A 437 -38.62 -40.77 46.21
N VAL A 438 -39.27 -40.39 45.11
CA VAL A 438 -39.84 -41.26 44.09
C VAL A 438 -39.29 -40.84 42.74
N SER A 439 -38.46 -41.67 42.14
CA SER A 439 -37.93 -41.48 40.79
C SER A 439 -37.24 -42.75 40.31
N PRO A 440 -36.99 -42.91 39.00
CA PRO A 440 -36.35 -44.11 38.45
C PRO A 440 -35.02 -44.52 39.10
N ASP A 441 -34.29 -43.55 39.67
CA ASP A 441 -32.99 -43.75 40.30
C ASP A 441 -33.06 -43.87 41.85
N ALA A 442 -34.25 -43.70 42.43
CA ALA A 442 -34.44 -43.83 43.87
C ALA A 442 -34.30 -45.30 44.33
N ALA A 443 -33.97 -45.47 45.62
CA ALA A 443 -33.89 -46.79 46.24
C ALA A 443 -35.17 -47.11 47.01
N GLU A 444 -35.65 -48.35 46.89
CA GLU A 444 -36.85 -48.83 47.60
C GLU A 444 -36.76 -48.68 49.12
N LEU A 445 -37.82 -48.12 49.71
CA LEU A 445 -37.93 -47.95 51.16
C LEU A 445 -38.77 -49.06 51.81
N CYS A 446 -38.07 -49.99 52.47
CA CYS A 446 -38.71 -51.11 53.15
C CYS A 446 -39.72 -50.70 54.24
N GLY A 447 -40.97 -51.12 54.08
CA GLY A 447 -42.06 -51.01 55.04
C GLY A 447 -43.08 -49.92 54.71
N ASP A 448 -42.90 -49.18 53.60
CA ASP A 448 -43.96 -48.34 53.05
C ASP A 448 -44.78 -49.09 51.99
N THR A 449 -45.65 -48.38 51.27
CA THR A 449 -46.47 -48.97 50.19
C THR A 449 -46.30 -48.18 48.91
N LEU A 450 -45.16 -47.50 48.76
CA LEU A 450 -44.81 -46.69 47.61
C LEU A 450 -43.85 -47.51 46.72
N ASP A 451 -43.93 -47.25 45.42
CA ASP A 451 -42.95 -47.70 44.44
C ASP A 451 -41.98 -46.53 44.31
N ASN A 452 -40.88 -46.57 45.05
CA ASN A 452 -39.96 -45.45 45.11
C ASN A 452 -39.15 -45.37 43.82
N ASN A 453 -38.81 -46.49 43.21
CA ASN A 453 -37.96 -46.53 42.01
C ASN A 453 -38.76 -46.56 40.68
N CYS A 454 -40.09 -46.49 40.75
CA CYS A 454 -41.00 -46.51 39.61
C CYS A 454 -40.86 -47.73 38.68
N ASP A 455 -40.41 -48.87 39.20
CA ASP A 455 -40.22 -50.11 38.42
C ASP A 455 -41.50 -50.99 38.34
N GLY A 456 -42.54 -50.59 39.08
CA GLY A 456 -43.83 -51.25 39.15
C GLY A 456 -43.97 -52.24 40.32
N LEU A 457 -42.99 -52.33 41.21
CA LEU A 457 -42.99 -53.14 42.42
C LEU A 457 -42.95 -52.24 43.67
N TYR A 458 -43.15 -52.82 44.85
CA TYR A 458 -43.04 -52.10 46.12
C TYR A 458 -42.43 -53.03 47.16
N ASN A 459 -41.42 -52.56 47.89
CA ASN A 459 -40.67 -53.31 48.92
C ASN A 459 -39.90 -54.55 48.42
N GLU A 460 -39.51 -54.58 47.15
CA GLU A 460 -38.48 -55.50 46.69
C GLU A 460 -37.14 -55.18 47.39
N ASP A 461 -36.29 -56.19 47.51
CA ASP A 461 -34.98 -56.10 48.19
C ASP A 461 -34.97 -55.85 49.71
N CYS A 462 -36.11 -56.04 50.39
CA CYS A 462 -36.22 -56.04 51.85
C CYS A 462 -36.03 -57.44 52.49
N ALA A 463 -35.10 -57.60 53.45
CA ALA A 463 -34.77 -58.90 54.06
C ALA A 463 -35.66 -59.30 55.28
N GLU A 464 -36.63 -60.21 55.05
CA GLU A 464 -37.24 -61.30 55.89
C GLU A 464 -37.65 -61.06 57.38
N ASP A 465 -38.95 -61.17 57.73
CA ASP A 465 -39.64 -62.39 58.28
C ASP A 465 -40.83 -62.14 59.28
N ALA A 466 -41.94 -62.89 59.09
CA ALA A 466 -43.04 -63.33 59.98
C ALA A 466 -43.77 -62.41 61.02
N LEU A 467 -45.10 -62.25 60.86
CA LEU A 467 -46.18 -62.74 61.79
C LEU A 467 -47.59 -62.31 61.31
N GLY A 468 -48.50 -63.28 61.20
CA GLY A 468 -49.81 -63.13 60.53
C GLY A 468 -50.98 -62.63 61.36
N GLY A 469 -52.10 -62.42 60.66
CA GLY A 469 -53.42 -62.16 61.23
C GLY A 469 -54.49 -62.12 60.14
N GLY A 470 -55.10 -63.26 59.81
CA GLY A 470 -56.10 -63.37 58.77
C GLY A 470 -57.48 -62.85 59.14
N ALA A 471 -58.22 -62.39 58.13
CA ALA A 471 -59.68 -62.38 58.11
C ALA A 471 -60.16 -62.94 56.76
N LYS A 472 -60.97 -63.99 56.85
CA LYS A 472 -61.61 -64.69 55.73
C LYS A 472 -62.91 -63.99 55.31
N GLY A 473 -63.23 -64.10 54.03
CA GLY A 473 -64.60 -64.04 53.47
C GLY A 473 -64.57 -63.71 51.98
N SER A 474 -64.33 -64.69 51.10
CA SER A 474 -65.38 -65.38 50.29
C SER A 474 -66.12 -64.43 49.33
N SER A 475 -66.27 -64.69 48.02
CA SER A 475 -66.12 -65.92 47.24
C SER A 475 -66.60 -65.65 45.79
N LEU A 476 -66.18 -66.51 44.85
CA LEU A 476 -66.80 -66.83 43.54
C LEU A 476 -66.46 -65.86 42.36
N LEU A 477 -65.91 -66.25 41.20
CA LEU A 477 -66.01 -67.50 40.41
C LEU A 477 -64.84 -67.69 39.39
N CYS A 478 -64.50 -68.98 39.13
CA CYS A 478 -63.99 -69.65 37.91
C CYS A 478 -63.19 -68.82 36.87
N GLY A 479 -61.94 -69.11 36.46
CA GLY A 479 -61.22 -70.38 36.19
C GLY A 479 -60.80 -70.40 34.69
N PRO A 480 -59.91 -71.29 34.18
CA PRO A 480 -58.75 -71.97 34.76
C PRO A 480 -57.42 -71.57 34.07
N ALA A 481 -56.31 -71.87 34.73
CA ALA A 481 -54.97 -71.91 34.14
C ALA A 481 -54.76 -73.19 33.31
N LEU A 482 -53.96 -73.11 32.24
CA LEU A 482 -53.08 -74.19 31.79
C LEU A 482 -51.76 -73.60 31.24
N PRO A 483 -50.66 -74.38 31.24
CA PRO A 483 -49.30 -73.86 31.28
C PRO A 483 -48.44 -74.25 30.07
N ALA A 484 -47.23 -73.68 30.07
CA ALA A 484 -45.96 -74.29 29.68
C ALA A 484 -45.66 -74.62 28.20
N ALA A 485 -44.52 -74.05 27.78
CA ALA A 485 -43.34 -74.73 27.21
C ALA A 485 -43.13 -74.77 25.68
N GLY A 486 -41.88 -74.45 25.34
CA GLY A 486 -41.17 -74.79 24.10
C GLY A 486 -41.25 -73.68 23.05
N GLY A 487 -40.18 -73.09 22.54
CA GLY A 487 -38.79 -73.52 22.44
C GLY A 487 -38.33 -73.32 20.99
N LEU A 488 -37.11 -72.79 20.82
CA LEU A 488 -36.24 -72.86 19.63
C LEU A 488 -36.74 -72.19 18.33
N ALA A 489 -35.93 -71.27 17.76
CA ALA A 489 -34.96 -71.62 16.72
C ALA A 489 -34.43 -70.44 15.88
N TRP A 490 -33.09 -70.37 15.76
CA TRP A 490 -32.25 -70.16 14.55
C TRP A 490 -32.46 -68.89 13.68
N ALA A 491 -31.52 -67.93 13.62
CA ALA A 491 -30.19 -67.91 12.97
C ALA A 491 -30.20 -67.78 11.43
N LEU A 492 -29.48 -66.76 10.90
CA LEU A 492 -28.73 -66.65 9.61
C LEU A 492 -28.21 -65.17 9.52
N ALA A 493 -26.91 -64.85 9.68
CA ALA A 493 -25.76 -64.89 8.72
C ALA A 493 -25.98 -64.04 7.45
N ALA A 494 -25.08 -63.23 6.86
CA ALA A 494 -23.66 -62.83 6.95
C ALA A 494 -23.54 -61.52 6.10
N ALA A 495 -22.49 -60.68 6.04
CA ALA A 495 -21.09 -60.96 5.73
C ALA A 495 -20.18 -59.72 5.83
N PHE A 496 -18.89 -60.02 5.93
CA PHE A 496 -17.66 -59.20 5.95
C PHE A 496 -17.43 -58.24 4.78
N GLY A 497 -16.58 -57.22 5.01
CA GLY A 497 -15.77 -56.60 3.95
C GLY A 497 -14.93 -55.38 4.36
N LEU A 498 -13.81 -55.58 5.05
CA LEU A 498 -12.70 -54.60 5.08
C LEU A 498 -12.13 -54.42 3.66
N ALA A 499 -11.91 -53.18 3.21
CA ALA A 499 -10.74 -52.84 2.39
C ALA A 499 -10.40 -51.35 2.42
N ARG A 500 -9.17 -51.12 2.89
CA ARG A 500 -8.41 -49.88 3.00
C ARG A 500 -7.51 -49.75 1.76
N ARG A 501 -7.42 -48.57 1.12
CA ARG A 501 -6.26 -48.04 0.36
C ARG A 501 -6.62 -46.63 -0.16
N ARG A 502 -6.00 -45.49 0.24
CA ARG A 502 -4.60 -45.03 0.01
C ARG A 502 -4.12 -45.50 -1.38
N ARG A 503 -3.82 -44.66 -2.37
CA ARG A 503 -2.81 -43.58 -2.38
C ARG A 503 -2.78 -42.93 -3.77
N GLN A 504 -2.52 -41.62 -3.78
CA GLN A 504 -1.56 -40.88 -4.61
C GLN A 504 -1.68 -40.86 -6.15
N GLU A 505 -1.76 -39.60 -6.60
CA GLU A 505 -0.92 -38.92 -7.61
C GLU A 505 -1.01 -39.39 -9.06
N THR A 506 -1.38 -38.44 -9.92
CA THR A 506 -0.68 -37.99 -11.14
C THR A 506 -1.59 -36.91 -11.75
N ARG A 507 -1.15 -35.80 -12.32
CA ARG A 507 0.18 -35.34 -12.72
C ARG A 507 0.09 -33.84 -13.01
#